data_AF-A0A9X3L9V8-F1
#
_entry.id   AF-A0A9X3L9V8-F1
#
_cell.length_a   1.000
_cell.length_b   1.000
_cell.length_c   1.000
_cell.angle_alpha   90.00
_cell.angle_beta   90.00
_cell.angle_gamma   90.00
#
_symmetry.space_group_name_H-M   'P 1'
#
loop_
_entity.id
_entity.type
_entity.pdbx_description
1 polymer ?
#
loop_
_entity_poly.entity_id
_entity_poly.type
_entity_poly.pdbx_seq_one_letter_code
_entity_poly.pdbx_strand_id
1 'polypeptide(L)'
;MAKEEPTDIILILGVILYSLLFLGLAVFIAFFYATFSILSLSAVLVPLFLFLMFILILWKYSYLKHAQIGRTLLLVFAILSFIPPLFLIGMLGKNEEKLNFTTEKWLNYPDDRRYIVYDFLQENKIAGQTKEDIQKQLGVPEKNSFYSEQNAIEYLLGLELGFIQMDSSYLIIWFDEEDKVIDYEIVSG
;
A
#
# COMPACT_ATOMS: atom_id res chain seq x y z
N MET A 1 -14.95 43.41 -15.87
CA MET A 1 -14.09 42.48 -15.13
C MET A 1 -14.69 42.37 -13.73
N ALA A 2 -15.38 41.27 -13.41
CA ALA A 2 -15.97 41.11 -12.08
C ALA A 2 -14.84 40.94 -11.06
N LYS A 3 -14.89 41.69 -9.96
CA LYS A 3 -13.88 41.63 -8.90
C LYS A 3 -14.13 40.32 -8.13
N GLU A 4 -13.18 39.39 -8.18
CA GLU A 4 -13.25 38.18 -7.35
C GLU A 4 -13.24 38.59 -5.88
N GLU A 5 -14.22 38.13 -5.13
CA GLU A 5 -14.30 38.37 -3.70
C GLU A 5 -13.32 37.43 -2.99
N PRO A 6 -12.76 37.83 -1.83
CA PRO A 6 -11.68 37.10 -1.17
C PRO A 6 -12.03 35.65 -0.82
N THR A 7 -13.31 35.31 -0.62
CA THR A 7 -13.71 33.93 -0.30
C THR A 7 -13.76 33.01 -1.52
N ASP A 8 -13.90 33.54 -2.74
CA ASP A 8 -13.75 32.76 -3.98
C ASP A 8 -12.31 32.28 -4.13
N ILE A 9 -11.35 33.19 -3.92
CA ILE A 9 -9.92 32.89 -3.97
C ILE A 9 -9.55 31.85 -2.91
N ILE A 10 -10.08 31.98 -1.69
CA ILE A 10 -9.86 31.01 -0.61
C ILE A 10 -10.38 29.62 -0.98
N LEU A 11 -11.58 29.53 -1.59
CA LEU A 11 -12.14 28.26 -2.06
C LEU A 11 -11.26 27.63 -3.15
N ILE A 12 -10.84 28.42 -4.15
CA ILE A 12 -9.99 27.95 -5.25
C ILE A 12 -8.66 27.42 -4.71
N LEU A 13 -7.99 28.18 -3.83
CA LEU A 13 -6.75 27.76 -3.20
C LEU A 13 -6.93 26.48 -2.38
N GLY A 14 -8.03 26.37 -1.63
CA GLY A 14 -8.37 25.16 -0.88
C GLY A 14 -8.55 23.94 -1.79
N VAL A 15 -9.25 24.08 -2.92
CA VAL A 15 -9.42 23.02 -3.92
C VAL A 15 -8.08 22.62 -4.54
N ILE A 16 -7.22 23.58 -4.89
CA ILE A 16 -5.89 23.29 -5.46
C ILE A 16 -5.04 22.52 -4.45
N LEU A 17 -4.97 22.97 -3.20
CA LEU A 17 -4.20 22.30 -2.15
C LEU A 17 -4.71 20.89 -1.90
N TYR A 18 -6.04 20.71 -1.85
CA TYR A 18 -6.66 19.40 -1.72
C TYR A 18 -6.26 18.46 -2.86
N SER A 19 -6.37 18.92 -4.11
CA SER A 19 -5.98 18.13 -5.28
C SER A 19 -4.50 17.76 -5.29
N LEU A 20 -3.61 18.70 -4.95
CA LEU A 20 -2.17 18.45 -4.86
C LEU A 20 -1.83 17.43 -3.76
N LEU A 21 -2.50 17.50 -2.62
CA LEU A 21 -2.32 16.54 -1.54
C LEU A 21 -2.70 15.12 -1.99
N PHE A 22 -3.86 14.96 -2.62
CA PHE A 22 -4.30 13.64 -3.12
C PHE A 22 -3.43 13.12 -4.28
N LEU A 23 -2.91 14.01 -5.12
CA LEU A 23 -1.93 13.64 -6.14
C LEU A 23 -0.63 13.13 -5.50
N GLY A 24 -0.12 13.81 -4.47
CA GLY A 24 1.05 13.36 -3.71
C GLY A 24 0.83 12.00 -3.06
N LEU A 25 -0.34 11.78 -2.45
CA LEU A 25 -0.71 10.47 -1.90
C LEU A 25 -0.80 9.38 -2.97
N ALA A 26 -1.33 9.68 -4.16
CA ALA A 26 -1.38 8.72 -5.28
C ALA A 26 0.02 8.27 -5.69
N VAL A 27 0.95 9.23 -5.83
CA VAL A 27 2.35 8.95 -6.16
C VAL A 27 3.01 8.11 -5.05
N PHE A 28 2.76 8.44 -3.79
CA PHE A 28 3.28 7.69 -2.65
C PHE A 28 2.78 6.23 -2.66
N ILE A 29 1.47 6.01 -2.81
CA ILE A 29 0.87 4.67 -2.85
C ILE A 29 1.41 3.85 -4.02
N ALA A 30 1.56 4.47 -5.19
CA ALA A 30 2.11 3.82 -6.38
C ALA A 30 3.57 3.42 -6.20
N PHE A 31 4.39 4.28 -5.60
CA PHE A 31 5.83 4.05 -5.44
C PHE A 31 6.13 3.00 -4.36
N PHE A 32 5.44 3.08 -3.21
CA PHE A 32 5.69 2.21 -2.07
C PHE A 32 4.80 0.96 -2.02
N TYR A 33 3.93 0.75 -3.02
CA TYR A 33 2.92 -0.32 -3.02
C TYR A 33 2.12 -0.38 -1.70
N ALA A 34 1.80 0.79 -1.13
CA ALA A 34 1.11 0.85 0.15
C ALA A 34 -0.23 0.09 0.09
N THR A 35 -0.53 -0.67 1.14
CA THR A 35 -1.70 -1.53 1.26
C THR A 35 -2.67 -1.02 2.34
N PHE A 36 -3.73 -1.78 2.66
CA PHE A 36 -4.67 -1.36 3.69
C PHE A 36 -4.04 -1.44 5.08
N SER A 37 -3.97 -0.29 5.74
CA SER A 37 -3.60 -0.18 7.14
C SER A 37 -4.38 0.96 7.79
N ILE A 38 -4.41 1.00 9.12
CA ILE A 38 -5.00 2.11 9.87
C ILE A 38 -4.35 3.43 9.47
N LEU A 39 -3.03 3.42 9.23
CA LEU A 39 -2.27 4.60 8.81
C LEU A 39 -2.69 5.03 7.40
N SER A 40 -2.71 4.11 6.43
CA SER A 40 -3.11 4.39 5.03
C SER A 40 -4.54 4.93 4.97
N LEU A 41 -5.46 4.30 5.70
CA LEU A 41 -6.86 4.70 5.72
C LEU A 41 -7.04 6.09 6.36
N SER A 42 -6.31 6.36 7.44
CA SER A 42 -6.30 7.68 8.10
C SER A 42 -5.74 8.76 7.18
N ALA A 43 -4.63 8.48 6.48
CA ALA A 43 -4.01 9.40 5.52
C ALA A 43 -4.95 9.77 4.36
N VAL A 44 -5.83 8.86 3.94
CA VAL A 44 -6.83 9.11 2.89
C VAL A 44 -8.08 9.83 3.45
N LEU A 45 -8.59 9.42 4.60
CA LEU A 45 -9.87 9.92 5.13
C LEU A 45 -9.75 11.25 5.86
N VAL A 46 -8.67 11.50 6.61
CA VAL A 46 -8.51 12.74 7.39
C VAL A 46 -8.54 13.98 6.49
N PRO A 47 -7.81 14.04 5.36
CA PRO A 47 -7.89 15.18 4.44
C PRO A 47 -9.29 15.40 3.85
N LEU A 48 -10.05 14.33 3.57
CA LEU A 48 -11.44 14.45 3.14
C LEU A 48 -12.30 15.11 4.24
N PHE A 49 -12.20 14.64 5.49
CA PHE A 49 -12.95 15.23 6.60
C PHE A 49 -12.59 16.69 6.83
N LEU A 50 -11.29 17.04 6.78
CA LEU A 50 -10.82 18.42 6.91
C LEU A 50 -11.35 19.31 5.77
N PHE A 51 -11.37 18.80 4.55
CA PHE A 51 -11.89 19.55 3.40
C PHE A 51 -13.40 19.75 3.46
N LEU A 52 -14.16 18.73 3.88
CA LEU A 52 -15.60 18.87 4.12
C LEU A 52 -15.88 19.86 5.26
N MET A 53 -15.11 19.82 6.34
CA MET A 53 -15.21 20.79 7.43
C MET A 53 -14.91 22.21 6.93
N PHE A 54 -13.90 22.38 6.09
CA PHE A 54 -13.59 23.65 5.44
C PHE A 54 -14.75 24.16 4.58
N ILE A 55 -15.37 23.30 3.75
CA ILE A 55 -16.56 23.66 2.97
C ILE A 55 -17.73 24.06 3.87
N LEU A 56 -17.96 23.35 4.99
CA LEU A 56 -19.01 23.69 5.96
C LEU A 56 -18.78 25.06 6.62
N ILE A 57 -17.52 25.39 6.93
CA ILE A 57 -17.15 26.71 7.46
C ILE A 57 -17.45 27.79 6.41
N LEU A 58 -17.03 27.59 5.15
CA LEU A 58 -17.34 28.52 4.06
C LEU A 58 -18.84 28.67 3.87
N TRP A 59 -19.59 27.58 3.92
CA TRP A 59 -21.06 27.62 3.84
C TRP A 59 -21.65 28.49 4.95
N LYS A 60 -21.15 28.39 6.19
CA LYS A 60 -21.71 29.10 7.34
C LYS A 60 -21.34 30.58 7.37
N TYR A 61 -20.12 30.94 6.97
CA TYR A 61 -19.54 32.26 7.21
C TYR A 61 -19.27 33.09 5.95
N SER A 62 -19.36 32.51 4.75
CA SER A 62 -19.09 33.22 3.49
C SER A 62 -20.37 33.77 2.85
N TYR A 63 -20.22 34.85 2.08
CA TYR A 63 -21.28 35.37 1.21
C TYR A 63 -21.70 34.34 0.14
N LEU A 64 -20.85 33.34 -0.16
CA LEU A 64 -21.11 32.29 -1.15
C LEU A 64 -22.41 31.54 -0.92
N LYS A 65 -22.88 31.44 0.33
CA LYS A 65 -24.18 30.84 0.66
C LYS A 65 -25.35 31.63 0.10
N HIS A 66 -25.25 32.95 0.05
CA HIS A 66 -26.31 33.86 -0.37
C HIS A 66 -26.38 34.01 -1.89
N ALA A 67 -25.26 33.79 -2.59
CA ALA A 67 -25.21 33.73 -4.05
C ALA A 67 -25.63 32.33 -4.53
N GLN A 68 -26.60 32.28 -5.46
CA GLN A 68 -27.07 31.00 -6.03
C GLN A 68 -25.93 30.19 -6.67
N ILE A 69 -25.02 30.87 -7.39
CA ILE A 69 -23.84 30.26 -8.01
C ILE A 69 -22.87 29.71 -6.95
N GLY A 70 -22.55 30.51 -5.92
CA GLY A 70 -21.64 30.10 -4.84
C GLY A 70 -22.14 28.88 -4.06
N ARG A 71 -23.44 28.83 -3.77
CA ARG A 71 -24.06 27.67 -3.11
C ARG A 71 -23.96 26.41 -3.96
N THR A 72 -24.22 26.51 -5.26
CA THR A 72 -24.06 25.37 -6.17
C THR A 72 -22.60 24.92 -6.26
N LEU A 73 -21.64 25.85 -6.32
CA LEU A 73 -20.21 25.52 -6.33
C LEU A 73 -19.78 24.76 -5.07
N LEU A 74 -20.19 25.23 -3.88
CA LEU A 74 -19.87 24.55 -2.62
C LEU A 74 -20.44 23.12 -2.57
N LEU A 75 -21.67 22.91 -3.07
CA LEU A 75 -22.26 21.57 -3.18
C LEU A 75 -21.50 20.68 -4.17
N VAL A 76 -21.17 21.22 -5.34
CA VAL A 76 -20.42 20.49 -6.37
C VAL A 76 -19.06 20.06 -5.82
N PHE A 77 -18.30 20.96 -5.19
CA PHE A 77 -17.00 20.60 -4.61
C PHE A 77 -17.10 19.64 -3.44
N ALA A 78 -18.14 19.72 -2.61
CA ALA A 78 -18.38 18.75 -1.55
C ALA A 78 -18.67 17.34 -2.10
N ILE A 79 -19.34 17.23 -3.25
CA ILE A 79 -19.59 15.94 -3.91
C ILE A 79 -18.32 15.44 -4.61
N LEU A 80 -17.65 16.31 -5.37
CA LEU A 80 -16.45 15.95 -6.13
C LEU A 80 -15.27 15.58 -5.23
N SER A 81 -15.21 16.09 -3.99
CA SER A 81 -14.16 15.71 -3.04
C SER A 81 -14.15 14.21 -2.70
N PHE A 82 -15.23 13.47 -2.93
CA PHE A 82 -15.22 12.02 -2.71
C PHE A 82 -14.48 11.24 -3.80
N ILE A 83 -14.25 11.82 -4.99
CA ILE A 83 -13.63 11.10 -6.11
C ILE A 83 -12.17 10.71 -5.82
N PRO A 84 -11.28 11.63 -5.40
CA PRO A 84 -9.89 11.27 -5.11
C PRO A 84 -9.70 10.17 -4.04
N PRO A 85 -10.36 10.21 -2.86
CA PRO A 85 -10.20 9.16 -1.86
C PRO A 85 -10.73 7.81 -2.33
N LEU A 86 -11.84 7.76 -3.09
CA LEU A 86 -12.33 6.51 -3.68
C LEU A 86 -11.32 5.92 -4.67
N PHE A 87 -10.70 6.77 -5.49
CA PHE A 87 -9.63 6.34 -6.38
C PHE A 87 -8.43 5.77 -5.61
N LEU A 88 -7.98 6.43 -4.54
CA LEU A 88 -6.88 5.93 -3.70
C LEU A 88 -7.22 4.63 -2.97
N ILE A 89 -8.43 4.48 -2.45
CA ILE A 89 -8.91 3.22 -1.85
C ILE A 89 -8.85 2.09 -2.88
N GLY A 90 -9.23 2.36 -4.13
CA GLY A 90 -9.09 1.40 -5.22
C GLY A 90 -7.64 1.01 -5.50
N MET A 91 -6.69 1.96 -5.43
CA MET A 91 -5.26 1.66 -5.56
C MET A 91 -4.75 0.81 -4.40
N LEU A 92 -5.11 1.15 -3.15
CA LEU A 92 -4.74 0.36 -1.97
C LEU A 92 -5.26 -1.08 -2.09
N GLY A 93 -6.49 -1.27 -2.55
CA GLY A 93 -7.05 -2.61 -2.74
C GLY A 93 -6.36 -3.42 -3.83
N LYS A 94 -5.96 -2.79 -4.94
CA LYS A 94 -5.14 -3.47 -5.96
C LYS A 94 -3.78 -3.88 -5.42
N ASN A 95 -3.15 -3.04 -4.60
CA ASN A 95 -1.88 -3.37 -3.96
C ASN A 95 -2.05 -4.51 -2.96
N GLU A 96 -3.07 -4.46 -2.09
CA GLU A 96 -3.42 -5.54 -1.16
C GLU A 96 -3.60 -6.87 -1.89
N GLU A 97 -4.41 -6.87 -2.96
CA GLU A 97 -4.60 -8.06 -3.79
C GLU A 97 -3.30 -8.51 -4.44
N LYS A 98 -2.39 -7.60 -4.80
CA LYS A 98 -1.10 -8.01 -5.36
C LYS A 98 -0.18 -8.63 -4.31
N LEU A 99 -0.17 -8.08 -3.10
CA LEU A 99 0.84 -8.38 -2.08
C LEU A 99 0.42 -9.47 -1.09
N ASN A 100 -0.86 -9.81 -0.98
CA ASN A 100 -1.30 -10.85 -0.06
C ASN A 100 -0.80 -12.24 -0.46
N PHE A 101 -0.44 -13.03 0.53
CA PHE A 101 0.09 -14.36 0.35
C PHE A 101 -1.00 -15.34 -0.06
N THR A 102 -0.76 -16.00 -1.19
CA THR A 102 -1.39 -17.27 -1.52
C THR A 102 -0.35 -18.20 -2.13
N THR A 103 -0.47 -19.50 -1.88
CA THR A 103 0.39 -20.51 -2.51
C THR A 103 0.38 -20.39 -4.03
N GLU A 104 -0.77 -20.12 -4.65
CA GLU A 104 -0.89 -19.93 -6.09
C GLU A 104 -0.03 -18.75 -6.58
N LYS A 105 -0.11 -17.58 -5.92
CA LYS A 105 0.66 -16.41 -6.32
C LYS A 105 2.15 -16.62 -6.13
N TRP A 106 2.52 -17.21 -4.99
CA TRP A 106 3.89 -17.55 -4.68
C TRP A 106 4.49 -18.47 -5.76
N LEU A 107 3.76 -19.49 -6.20
CA LEU A 107 4.26 -20.44 -7.19
C LEU A 107 4.30 -19.85 -8.60
N ASN A 108 3.32 -19.03 -8.98
CA ASN A 108 3.16 -18.55 -10.35
C ASN A 108 3.88 -17.21 -10.65
N TYR A 109 4.20 -16.41 -9.64
CA TYR A 109 4.81 -15.08 -9.79
C TYR A 109 6.11 -14.94 -8.98
N PRO A 110 7.21 -15.61 -9.38
CA PRO A 110 8.46 -15.62 -8.64
C PRO A 110 9.06 -14.22 -8.42
N ASP A 111 8.89 -13.29 -9.36
CA ASP A 111 9.42 -11.92 -9.26
C ASP A 111 8.71 -11.04 -8.21
N ASP A 112 7.47 -11.40 -7.85
CA ASP A 112 6.67 -10.68 -6.85
C ASP A 112 6.83 -11.26 -5.44
N ARG A 113 7.52 -12.40 -5.28
CA ARG A 113 7.70 -13.11 -3.99
C ARG A 113 8.28 -12.23 -2.89
N ARG A 114 9.20 -11.32 -3.22
CA ARG A 114 9.80 -10.39 -2.26
C ARG A 114 8.79 -9.49 -1.54
N TYR A 115 7.65 -9.20 -2.16
CA TYR A 115 6.60 -8.42 -1.52
C TYR A 115 5.62 -9.33 -0.77
N ILE A 116 5.33 -10.48 -1.36
CA ILE A 116 4.39 -11.47 -0.82
C ILE A 116 4.94 -12.18 0.43
N VAL A 117 6.25 -12.37 0.52
CA VAL A 117 6.92 -13.07 1.63
C VAL A 117 6.64 -12.41 2.98
N TYR A 118 6.51 -11.08 3.02
CA TYR A 118 6.25 -10.36 4.26
C TYR A 118 4.86 -10.71 4.82
N ASP A 119 3.86 -10.81 3.95
CA ASP A 119 2.51 -11.21 4.34
C ASP A 119 2.50 -12.67 4.85
N PHE A 120 3.22 -13.57 4.15
CA PHE A 120 3.42 -14.95 4.58
C PHE A 120 4.00 -15.03 6.00
N LEU A 121 5.10 -14.31 6.27
CA LEU A 121 5.81 -14.34 7.55
C LEU A 121 5.03 -13.64 8.68
N GLN A 122 4.20 -12.65 8.35
CA GLN A 122 3.41 -11.91 9.32
C GLN A 122 2.17 -12.70 9.76
N GLU A 123 1.46 -13.32 8.81
CA GLU A 123 0.24 -14.07 9.10
C GLU A 123 0.52 -15.48 9.62
N ASN A 124 1.58 -16.13 9.12
CA ASN A 124 1.93 -17.48 9.51
C ASN A 124 3.00 -17.45 10.60
N LYS A 125 2.65 -17.96 11.78
CA LYS A 125 3.67 -18.40 12.75
C LYS A 125 4.37 -19.63 12.18
N ILE A 126 5.43 -19.40 11.41
CA ILE A 126 6.16 -20.49 10.76
C ILE A 126 7.08 -21.23 11.73
N ALA A 127 7.50 -20.59 12.82
CA ALA A 127 8.29 -21.24 13.86
C ALA A 127 7.54 -22.46 14.44
N GLY A 128 8.22 -23.60 14.46
CA GLY A 128 7.68 -24.90 14.89
C GLY A 128 6.87 -25.65 13.84
N GLN A 129 6.61 -25.07 12.65
CA GLN A 129 6.00 -25.81 11.53
C GLN A 129 6.98 -26.84 10.98
N THR A 130 6.45 -27.93 10.42
CA THR A 130 7.30 -28.94 9.78
C THR A 130 7.75 -28.45 8.40
N LYS A 131 8.90 -28.96 7.95
CA LYS A 131 9.40 -28.76 6.59
C LYS A 131 8.40 -29.14 5.51
N GLU A 132 7.65 -30.22 5.73
CA GLU A 132 6.60 -30.66 4.81
C GLU A 132 5.47 -29.62 4.72
N ASP A 133 5.05 -29.03 5.84
CA ASP A 133 3.99 -28.02 5.86
C ASP A 133 4.43 -26.71 5.18
N ILE A 134 5.70 -26.32 5.35
CA ILE A 134 6.28 -25.18 4.64
C ILE A 134 6.31 -25.45 3.13
N GLN A 135 6.76 -26.64 2.70
CA GLN A 135 6.81 -27.02 1.28
C GLN A 135 5.42 -27.17 0.66
N LYS A 136 4.38 -27.54 1.42
CA LYS A 136 2.99 -27.50 0.94
C LYS A 136 2.55 -26.08 0.60
N GLN A 137 3.02 -25.08 1.33
CA GLN A 137 2.62 -23.68 1.15
C GLN A 137 3.48 -22.94 0.12
N LEU A 138 4.79 -23.18 0.11
CA LEU A 138 5.77 -22.46 -0.71
C LEU A 138 6.29 -23.27 -1.92
N GLY A 139 5.90 -24.53 -2.03
CA GLY A 139 6.43 -25.47 -3.02
C GLY A 139 7.76 -26.09 -2.59
N VAL A 140 8.30 -26.97 -3.42
CA VAL A 140 9.63 -27.55 -3.20
C VAL A 140 10.68 -26.56 -3.67
N PRO A 141 11.68 -26.21 -2.85
CA PRO A 141 12.76 -25.30 -3.24
C PRO A 141 13.60 -25.90 -4.37
N GLU A 142 14.26 -25.04 -5.14
CA GLU A 142 15.14 -25.49 -6.21
C GLU A 142 16.34 -26.26 -5.65
N LYS A 143 16.79 -27.28 -6.40
CA LYS A 143 17.66 -28.36 -5.91
C LYS A 143 19.10 -27.93 -5.56
N ASN A 144 19.47 -26.68 -5.81
CA ASN A 144 20.83 -26.14 -5.69
C ASN A 144 20.90 -25.00 -4.66
N SER A 145 20.27 -25.14 -3.50
CA SER A 145 20.39 -24.13 -2.44
C SER A 145 21.78 -24.13 -1.82
N PHE A 146 22.33 -22.93 -1.59
CA PHE A 146 23.66 -22.75 -1.01
C PHE A 146 23.70 -23.25 0.45
N TYR A 147 22.54 -23.26 1.11
CA TYR A 147 22.35 -23.66 2.51
C TYR A 147 21.85 -25.09 2.70
N SER A 148 21.78 -25.90 1.64
CA SER A 148 21.31 -27.30 1.71
C SER A 148 22.09 -28.16 2.72
N GLU A 149 23.36 -27.84 2.97
CA GLU A 149 24.22 -28.53 3.94
C GLU A 149 23.91 -28.20 5.41
N GLN A 150 23.14 -27.14 5.69
CA GLN A 150 22.85 -26.62 7.04
C GLN A 150 21.45 -26.97 7.55
N ASN A 151 20.83 -28.03 7.00
CA ASN A 151 19.44 -28.38 7.24
C ASN A 151 18.50 -27.16 7.08
N ALA A 152 18.66 -26.43 5.98
CA ALA A 152 17.89 -25.24 5.66
C ALA A 152 17.30 -25.35 4.25
N ILE A 153 16.22 -24.61 4.00
CA ILE A 153 15.68 -24.41 2.66
C ILE A 153 15.77 -22.94 2.28
N GLU A 154 15.92 -22.70 0.99
CA GLU A 154 16.13 -21.39 0.40
C GLU A 154 15.11 -21.17 -0.72
N TYR A 155 14.45 -20.02 -0.71
CA TYR A 155 13.58 -19.57 -1.78
C TYR A 155 14.07 -18.25 -2.35
N LEU A 156 14.29 -18.22 -3.67
CA LEU A 156 14.53 -16.97 -4.38
C LEU A 156 13.25 -16.11 -4.36
N LEU A 157 13.39 -14.88 -3.88
CA LEU A 157 12.32 -13.89 -3.74
C LEU A 157 12.22 -12.94 -4.94
N GLY A 158 13.22 -12.97 -5.82
CA GLY A 158 13.33 -12.13 -7.01
C GLY A 158 14.56 -11.22 -6.96
N LEU A 159 14.73 -10.44 -8.03
CA LEU A 159 15.79 -9.45 -8.17
C LEU A 159 15.36 -8.12 -7.55
N GLU A 160 16.25 -7.48 -6.78
CA GLU A 160 16.04 -6.12 -6.34
C GLU A 160 16.29 -5.16 -7.50
N LEU A 161 15.22 -4.53 -8.00
CA LEU A 161 15.34 -3.47 -9.00
C LEU A 161 15.60 -2.14 -8.29
N GLY A 162 16.82 -1.96 -7.78
CA GLY A 162 17.37 -0.67 -7.37
C GLY A 162 17.89 0.14 -8.57
N PHE A 163 18.14 1.43 -8.37
CA PHE A 163 18.69 2.32 -9.42
C PHE A 163 20.08 1.86 -9.93
N ILE A 164 20.88 1.15 -9.13
CA ILE A 164 22.24 0.69 -9.47
C ILE A 164 22.62 -0.56 -8.63
N GLN A 165 22.09 -1.75 -8.95
CA GLN A 165 22.64 -3.11 -8.76
C GLN A 165 21.49 -4.14 -8.67
N MET A 166 21.71 -5.32 -9.27
CA MET A 166 20.78 -6.44 -9.28
C MET A 166 21.20 -7.44 -8.21
N ASP A 167 20.82 -7.18 -6.96
CA ASP A 167 21.08 -8.12 -5.88
C ASP A 167 19.86 -9.06 -5.77
N SER A 168 20.15 -10.35 -5.68
CA SER A 168 19.14 -11.39 -5.50
C SER A 168 18.75 -11.47 -4.03
N SER A 169 17.45 -11.49 -3.75
CA SER A 169 16.95 -11.66 -2.39
C SER A 169 16.44 -13.08 -2.17
N TYR A 170 16.74 -13.64 -1.01
CA TYR A 170 16.43 -15.01 -0.64
C TYR A 170 15.75 -15.07 0.72
N LEU A 171 14.76 -15.95 0.86
CA LEU A 171 14.23 -16.39 2.14
C LEU A 171 14.94 -17.69 2.54
N ILE A 172 15.61 -17.66 3.69
CA ILE A 172 16.27 -18.82 4.29
C ILE A 172 15.44 -19.24 5.50
N ILE A 173 15.13 -20.53 5.60
CA ILE A 173 14.40 -21.13 6.72
C ILE A 173 15.23 -22.30 7.26
N TRP A 174 15.57 -22.25 8.55
CA TRP A 174 16.36 -23.28 9.23
C TRP A 174 15.49 -24.25 10.01
N PHE A 175 15.90 -25.53 10.04
CA PHE A 175 15.17 -26.61 10.70
C PHE A 175 16.03 -27.30 11.77
N ASP A 176 15.36 -27.81 12.81
CA ASP A 176 15.96 -28.72 13.79
C ASP A 176 16.07 -30.16 13.27
N GLU A 177 16.58 -31.06 14.12
CA GLU A 177 16.72 -32.50 13.80
C GLU A 177 15.37 -33.22 13.58
N GLU A 178 14.24 -32.63 14.00
CA GLU A 178 12.89 -33.15 13.77
C GLU A 178 12.21 -32.50 12.55
N ASP A 179 12.97 -31.80 11.69
CA ASP A 179 12.49 -31.07 10.52
C ASP A 179 11.47 -29.96 10.87
N LYS A 180 11.59 -29.34 12.05
CA LYS A 180 10.75 -28.20 12.46
C LYS A 180 11.50 -26.87 12.34
N VAL A 181 10.80 -25.84 11.89
CA VAL A 181 11.35 -24.50 11.73
C VAL A 181 11.80 -23.95 13.09
N ILE A 182 13.08 -23.58 13.19
CA ILE A 182 13.65 -22.92 14.36
C ILE A 182 13.85 -21.42 14.15
N ASP A 183 14.15 -21.01 12.93
CA ASP A 183 14.41 -19.61 12.59
C ASP A 183 14.24 -19.35 11.08
N TYR A 184 14.18 -18.09 10.69
CA TYR A 184 14.16 -17.65 9.30
C TYR A 184 14.79 -16.26 9.13
N GLU A 185 15.33 -15.99 7.94
CA GLU A 185 15.92 -14.70 7.58
C GLU A 185 15.67 -14.39 6.10
N ILE A 186 15.59 -13.10 5.79
CA ILE A 186 15.64 -12.60 4.42
C ILE A 186 17.02 -11.98 4.19
N VAL A 187 17.78 -12.52 3.25
CA VAL A 187 19.13 -12.07 2.92
C VAL A 187 19.16 -11.56 1.48
N SER A 188 19.82 -10.43 1.27
CA SER A 188 20.09 -9.85 -0.06
C SER A 188 21.58 -9.98 -0.37
N GLY A 189 21.92 -10.38 -1.60
CA GLY A 189 23.31 -10.56 -2.02
C GLY A 189 23.53 -10.50 -3.52
#